data_AF-A0A3D4UR21-F1
#
_entry.id   AF-A0A3D4UR21-F1
#
_cell.length_a   1.000
_cell.length_b   1.000
_cell.length_c   1.000
_cell.angle_alpha   90.00
_cell.angle_beta   90.00
_cell.angle_gamma   90.00
#
_symmetry.space_group_name_H-M   'P 1'
#
loop_
_entity.id
_entity.type
_entity.pdbx_description
1 polymer ?
#
loop_
_entity_poly.entity_id
_entity_poly.type
_entity_poly.pdbx_seq_one_letter_code
_entity_poly.pdbx_strand_id
1 'polypeptide(L)'
;MKKKVDPFLLIVTMEECGELIQACSKLYRHGNKKTERKMVSEEVGDVLAMITLLEEAGIVDLERANKKRLARELKHRGMINGKMDKRK
;
A
#
# COMPACT_ATOMS: atom_id res chain seq x y z
N MET A 1 10.76 28.36 8.74
CA MET A 1 9.81 28.34 7.59
C MET A 1 9.05 27.03 7.63
N LYS A 2 7.71 27.03 7.68
CA LYS A 2 6.93 25.80 7.43
C LYS A 2 7.00 25.53 5.93
N LYS A 3 7.55 24.38 5.49
CA LYS A 3 7.46 23.97 4.09
C LYS A 3 5.98 23.89 3.71
N LYS A 4 5.58 24.61 2.67
CA LYS A 4 4.21 24.51 2.14
C LYS A 4 4.13 23.17 1.41
N VAL A 5 3.19 22.33 1.82
CA VAL A 5 2.89 21.07 1.14
C VAL A 5 2.26 21.41 -0.21
N ASP A 6 2.79 20.84 -1.29
CA ASP A 6 2.16 20.93 -2.60
C ASP A 6 0.89 20.06 -2.60
N PRO A 7 -0.31 20.65 -2.77
CA PRO A 7 -1.55 19.87 -2.84
C PRO A 7 -1.53 18.81 -3.95
N PHE A 8 -0.79 19.05 -5.04
CA PHE A 8 -0.68 18.10 -6.15
C PHE A 8 -0.13 16.75 -5.69
N LEU A 9 0.89 16.74 -4.83
CA LEU A 9 1.48 15.51 -4.31
C LEU A 9 0.47 14.65 -3.54
N LEU A 10 -0.41 15.29 -2.77
CA LEU A 10 -1.48 14.59 -2.05
C LEU A 10 -2.56 14.07 -3.01
N ILE A 11 -2.90 14.84 -4.06
CA ILE A 11 -3.89 14.45 -5.08
C ILE A 11 -3.43 13.20 -5.83
N VAL A 12 -2.20 13.22 -6.36
CA VAL A 12 -1.64 12.05 -7.06
C VAL A 12 -1.55 10.85 -6.12
N THR A 13 -1.12 11.03 -4.86
CA THR A 13 -1.11 9.94 -3.87
C THR A 13 -2.49 9.30 -3.71
N MET A 14 -3.56 10.11 -3.66
CA MET A 14 -4.93 9.61 -3.55
C MET A 14 -5.37 8.84 -4.80
N GLU A 15 -4.97 9.31 -5.98
CA GLU A 15 -5.23 8.66 -7.27
C GLU A 15 -4.60 7.27 -7.31
N GLU A 16 -3.29 7.15 -7.06
CA GLU A 16 -2.57 5.86 -7.05
C GLU A 16 -3.14 4.87 -6.02
N CYS A 17 -3.54 5.37 -4.84
CA CYS A 17 -4.23 4.53 -3.86
C CYS A 17 -5.59 4.02 -4.37
N GLY A 18 -6.31 4.83 -5.15
CA GLY A 18 -7.54 4.46 -5.82
C GLY A 18 -7.32 3.38 -6.88
N GLU A 19 -6.27 3.50 -7.68
CA GLU A 19 -5.90 2.51 -8.71
C GLU A 19 -5.49 1.17 -8.06
N LEU A 20 -4.71 1.21 -6.99
CA LEU A 20 -4.37 0.02 -6.21
C LEU A 20 -5.60 -0.70 -5.64
N ILE A 21 -6.60 0.05 -5.15
CA ILE A 21 -7.89 -0.54 -4.73
C ILE A 21 -8.55 -1.27 -5.89
N GLN A 22 -8.59 -0.67 -7.08
CA GLN A 22 -9.19 -1.28 -8.27
C GLN A 22 -8.44 -2.53 -8.71
N ALA A 23 -7.11 -2.53 -8.73
CA ALA A 23 -6.29 -3.68 -9.08
C ALA A 23 -6.48 -4.84 -8.09
N CYS A 24 -6.49 -4.55 -6.78
CA CYS A 24 -6.81 -5.55 -5.75
C CYS A 24 -8.21 -6.15 -5.96
N SER A 25 -9.18 -5.30 -6.30
CA SER A 25 -10.57 -5.71 -6.57
C SER A 25 -10.68 -6.62 -7.79
N LYS A 26 -9.92 -6.35 -8.86
CA LYS A 26 -9.82 -7.20 -10.06
C LYS A 26 -9.20 -8.55 -9.72
N LEU A 27 -8.08 -8.58 -8.98
CA LEU A 27 -7.43 -9.82 -8.53
C LEU A 27 -8.38 -10.67 -7.66
N TYR A 28 -9.14 -10.03 -6.77
CA TYR A 28 -10.13 -10.70 -5.93
C TYR A 28 -11.26 -11.33 -6.76
N ARG A 29 -11.86 -10.59 -7.70
CA ARG A 29 -12.98 -11.09 -8.52
C ARG A 29 -12.57 -12.11 -9.58
N HIS A 30 -11.43 -11.91 -10.23
CA HIS A 30 -11.03 -12.68 -11.42
C HIS A 30 -10.02 -13.80 -11.11
N GLY A 31 -9.57 -13.88 -9.85
CA GLY A 31 -8.65 -14.90 -9.36
C GLY A 31 -7.18 -14.54 -9.60
N ASN A 32 -6.30 -15.38 -9.05
CA ASN A 32 -4.85 -15.14 -9.03
C ASN A 32 -4.15 -15.41 -10.38
N LYS A 33 -4.51 -14.66 -11.42
CA LYS A 33 -3.93 -14.74 -12.77
C LYS A 33 -2.64 -13.91 -12.85
N LYS A 34 -1.77 -14.27 -13.82
CA LYS A 34 -0.49 -13.56 -14.04
C LYS A 34 -0.72 -12.07 -14.34
N THR A 35 -1.69 -11.75 -15.19
CA THR A 35 -2.06 -10.38 -15.55
C THR A 35 -2.52 -9.59 -14.32
N GLU A 36 -3.36 -10.18 -13.47
CA GLU A 36 -3.94 -9.45 -12.35
C GLU A 36 -2.90 -9.22 -11.25
N ARG A 37 -1.97 -10.17 -11.07
CA ARG A 37 -0.79 -9.95 -10.21
C ARG A 37 0.10 -8.84 -10.76
N LYS A 38 0.32 -8.80 -12.07
CA LYS A 38 1.13 -7.76 -12.73
C LYS A 38 0.54 -6.38 -12.43
N MET A 39 -0.77 -6.22 -12.64
CA MET A 39 -1.47 -4.97 -12.33
C MET A 39 -1.28 -4.58 -10.87
N VAL A 40 -1.57 -5.47 -9.92
CA VAL A 40 -1.37 -5.17 -8.49
C VAL A 40 0.08 -4.77 -8.18
N SER A 41 1.07 -5.42 -8.81
CA SER A 41 2.48 -5.06 -8.62
C SER A 41 2.84 -3.68 -9.19
N GLU A 42 2.25 -3.30 -10.32
CA GLU A 42 2.42 -1.96 -10.92
C GLU A 42 1.85 -0.90 -9.97
N GLU A 43 0.58 -1.02 -9.57
CA GLU A 43 -0.06 -0.05 -8.67
C GLU A 43 0.61 0.05 -7.28
N VAL A 44 1.15 -1.08 -6.76
CA VAL A 44 1.94 -1.05 -5.52
C VAL A 44 3.23 -0.27 -5.74
N GLY A 45 3.86 -0.39 -6.90
CA GLY A 45 5.05 0.37 -7.27
C GLY A 45 4.77 1.88 -7.27
N ASP A 46 3.65 2.28 -7.85
CA ASP A 46 3.24 3.70 -7.92
C ASP A 46 2.97 4.25 -6.51
N VAL A 47 2.24 3.52 -5.66
CA VAL A 47 2.05 3.91 -4.25
C VAL A 47 3.37 3.98 -3.47
N LEU A 48 4.32 3.08 -3.71
CA LEU A 48 5.65 3.14 -3.08
C LEU A 48 6.43 4.38 -3.52
N ALA A 49 6.36 4.76 -4.79
CA ALA A 49 6.94 6.00 -5.29
C ALA A 49 6.32 7.21 -4.58
N MET A 50 4.99 7.24 -4.43
CA MET A 50 4.31 8.32 -3.72
C MET A 50 4.68 8.40 -2.23
N ILE A 51 4.84 7.26 -1.54
CA ILE A 51 5.33 7.23 -0.15
C ILE A 51 6.72 7.87 -0.03
N THR A 52 7.60 7.60 -1.01
CA THR A 52 8.97 8.15 -1.04
C THR A 52 8.91 9.68 -1.22
N LEU A 53 8.12 10.16 -2.17
CA LEU A 53 7.94 11.60 -2.40
C LEU A 53 7.32 12.32 -1.19
N LEU A 54 6.40 11.68 -0.48
CA LEU A 54 5.81 12.23 0.76
C LEU A 54 6.83 12.33 1.91
N GLU A 55 7.77 11.39 2.01
CA GLU A 55 8.89 11.47 2.96
C GLU A 55 9.82 12.63 2.60
N GLU A 56 10.25 12.73 1.33
CA GLU A 56 11.13 13.79 0.84
C GLU A 56 10.51 15.20 1.04
N ALA A 57 9.19 15.30 0.88
CA ALA A 57 8.42 16.51 1.16
C ALA A 57 8.29 16.84 2.66
N GLY A 58 8.67 15.91 3.55
CA GLY A 58 8.56 16.04 5.01
C GLY A 58 7.15 15.85 5.56
N ILE A 59 6.27 15.21 4.80
CA ILE A 59 4.87 14.93 5.17
C ILE A 59 4.77 13.62 5.94
N VAL A 60 5.60 12.64 5.57
CA VAL A 60 5.68 11.33 6.21
C VAL A 60 6.97 11.22 7.01
N ASP A 61 6.84 10.81 8.26
CA ASP A 61 7.93 10.29 9.08
C ASP A 61 7.97 8.77 8.90
N LEU A 62 8.98 8.27 8.16
CA LEU A 62 9.11 6.84 7.89
C LEU A 62 9.45 6.03 9.13
N GLU A 63 10.11 6.59 10.15
CA GLU A 63 10.39 5.85 11.38
C GLU A 63 9.07 5.55 12.10
N ARG A 64 8.21 6.56 12.24
CA ARG A 64 6.88 6.41 12.81
C ARG A 64 6.00 5.48 11.97
N ALA A 65 6.03 5.62 10.64
CA ALA A 65 5.28 4.76 9.74
C ALA A 65 5.72 3.29 9.87
N ASN A 66 7.03 3.02 9.93
CA ASN A 66 7.57 1.67 10.07
C ASN A 66 7.22 1.02 11.40
N LYS A 67 7.25 1.75 12.52
CA LYS A 67 6.78 1.24 13.82
C LYS A 67 5.34 0.75 13.73
N LYS A 68 4.46 1.52 13.07
CA LYS A 68 3.07 1.12 12.83
C LYS A 68 2.94 -0.07 11.89
N ARG A 69 3.73 -0.11 10.80
CA ARG A 69 3.77 -1.22 9.84
C ARG A 69 4.10 -2.55 10.53
N LEU A 70 5.18 -2.59 11.31
CA LEU A 70 5.61 -3.80 12.03
C LEU A 70 4.52 -4.33 12.97
N ALA A 71 3.89 -3.45 13.76
CA ALA A 71 2.77 -3.83 14.62
C ALA A 71 1.58 -4.41 13.83
N ARG A 72 1.29 -3.84 12.66
CA ARG A 72 0.21 -4.32 11.78
C ARG A 72 0.56 -5.68 11.15
N GLU A 73 1.78 -5.87 10.67
CA GLU A 73 2.26 -7.12 10.08
C GLU A 73 2.20 -8.27 11.07
N LEU A 74 2.69 -8.07 12.30
CA LEU A 74 2.61 -9.06 13.37
C LEU A 74 1.15 -9.51 13.61
N LYS A 75 0.21 -8.56 13.66
CA LYS A 75 -1.21 -8.84 13.81
C LYS A 75 -1.79 -9.67 12.65
N HIS A 76 -1.43 -9.37 11.39
CA HIS A 76 -2.05 -10.00 10.23
C HIS A 76 -1.40 -11.34 9.88
N ARG A 77 -0.08 -11.48 10.07
CA ARG A 77 0.64 -12.74 9.85
C ARG A 77 0.10 -13.84 10.78
N GLY A 78 -0.22 -13.50 12.04
CA GLY A 78 -0.92 -14.41 12.95
C GLY A 78 -2.30 -14.86 12.42
N MET A 79 -3.06 -13.96 11.81
CA MET A 79 -4.38 -14.27 11.22
C MET A 79 -4.29 -15.14 9.97
N ILE A 80 -3.26 -14.94 9.13
CA ILE A 80 -3.05 -15.73 7.91
C ILE A 80 -2.67 -17.17 8.29
N ASN A 81 -1.69 -17.33 9.18
CA ASN A 81 -1.20 -18.65 9.59
C ASN A 81 -2.29 -19.46 10.32
N GLY A 82 -3.07 -18.81 11.21
CA GLY A 82 -4.19 -19.47 11.89
C GLY A 82 -5.37 -19.86 11.00
N LYS A 83 -5.54 -19.24 9.82
CA LYS A 83 -6.57 -19.60 8.82
C LYS A 83 -6.12 -20.72 7.88
N MET A 84 -4.82 -21.00 7.78
CA MET A 84 -4.29 -22.14 7.04
C MET A 84 -4.45 -23.45 7.82
N ASP A 85 -4.30 -23.38 9.14
CA ASP A 85 -4.39 -24.54 10.03
C ASP A 85 -5.82 -25.10 10.13
N LYS A 86 -6.84 -24.22 10.16
CA LYS A 86 -8.27 -24.60 10.19
C LYS A 86 -8.84 -25.10 8.85
N ARG A 87 -8.01 -25.26 7.82
CA ARG A 87 -8.40 -25.75 6.49
C ARG A 87 -7.80 -27.13 6.16
N LYS A 88 -7.16 -27.78 7.13
CA LYS A 88 -6.83 -29.21 7.11
C LYS A 88 -7.86 -29.97 7.94
#